data_AF-A0A9W6GQ97-F1
#
_entry.id   AF-A0A9W6GQ97-F1
#
_cell.length_a   1.000
_cell.length_b   1.000
_cell.length_c   1.000
_cell.angle_alpha   90.00
_cell.angle_beta   90.00
_cell.angle_gamma   90.00
#
_symmetry.space_group_name_H-M   'P 1'
#
loop_
_entity.id
_entity.type
_entity.pdbx_description
1 polymer ?
#
loop_
_entity_poly.entity_id
_entity_poly.type
_entity_poly.pdbx_seq_one_letter_code
_entity_poly.pdbx_strand_id
1 'polypeptide(L)'
;MHMDSRAALREILDGPLAQKSRDPILFYLDSHWNKDLPLADELEIIFSKCCRAIVLVDDFQVHDDPGYSYDDYGPGKALTFDYVTEKIRAYELATFYPHTSEAETGAKRGCILLANNDLMGPILERVPLLRKFAHTHENLSIQKA
;
A
#
# COMPACT_ATOMS: atom_id res chain seq x y z
N MET A 1 -2.29 1.07 25.51
CA MET A 1 -3.67 1.07 25.00
C MET A 1 -3.57 0.70 23.53
N HIS A 2 -4.18 -0.41 23.09
CA HIS A 2 -4.25 -0.73 21.66
C HIS A 2 -5.28 0.23 21.05
N MET A 3 -4.81 1.23 20.30
CA MET A 3 -5.65 2.20 19.62
C MET A 3 -5.89 1.75 18.19
N ASP A 4 -7.10 1.99 17.67
CA ASP A 4 -7.41 1.81 16.25
C ASP A 4 -6.42 2.65 15.41
N SER A 5 -5.78 2.01 14.43
CA SER A 5 -4.77 2.66 13.58
C SER A 5 -5.33 3.86 12.82
N ARG A 6 -6.61 3.83 12.42
CA ARG A 6 -7.28 4.97 11.77
C ARG A 6 -7.43 6.15 12.73
N ALA A 7 -7.66 5.89 14.01
CA ALA A 7 -7.68 6.94 15.03
C ALA A 7 -6.28 7.50 15.26
N ALA A 8 -5.28 6.62 15.38
CA ALA A 8 -3.88 7.00 15.52
C ALA A 8 -3.38 7.87 14.35
N LEU A 9 -3.69 7.46 13.11
CA LEU A 9 -3.33 8.21 11.90
C LEU A 9 -3.95 9.61 11.90
N ARG A 10 -5.23 9.74 12.27
CA ARG A 10 -5.88 11.05 12.38
C ARG A 10 -5.20 11.92 13.43
N GLU A 11 -4.96 11.38 14.62
CA GLU A 11 -4.31 12.11 15.70
C GLU A 11 -2.92 12.64 15.29
N ILE A 12 -2.08 11.78 14.69
CA ILE A 12 -0.73 12.21 14.31
C ILE A 12 -0.74 13.19 13.13
N LEU A 13 -1.63 13.02 12.16
CA LEU A 13 -1.71 13.87 10.96
C LEU A 13 -2.41 15.21 11.23
N ASP A 14 -3.33 15.27 12.19
CA ASP A 14 -3.97 16.53 12.62
C ASP A 14 -3.16 17.25 13.71
N GLY A 15 -2.23 16.56 14.36
CA GLY A 15 -1.36 17.11 15.39
C GLY A 15 0.09 17.22 14.94
N PRO A 16 1.01 16.38 15.49
CA PRO A 16 2.46 16.51 15.29
C PRO A 16 2.93 16.61 13.83
N LEU A 17 2.23 15.98 12.88
CA LEU A 17 2.60 15.95 11.47
C LEU A 17 1.78 16.89 10.59
N ALA A 18 0.87 17.70 11.16
CA ALA A 18 -0.01 18.57 10.36
C ALA A 18 0.79 19.55 9.47
N GLN A 19 1.91 20.06 9.96
CA GLN A 19 2.80 20.98 9.23
C GLN A 19 3.81 20.26 8.32
N LYS A 20 3.75 18.93 8.25
CA LYS A 20 4.66 18.06 7.50
C LYS A 20 4.01 17.44 6.26
N SER A 21 2.80 17.88 5.91
CA SER A 21 2.04 17.39 4.74
C SER A 21 2.79 17.46 3.40
N ARG A 22 3.80 18.33 3.27
CA ARG A 22 4.64 18.51 2.07
C ARG A 22 6.03 17.89 2.17
N ASP A 23 6.39 17.31 3.31
CA ASP A 23 7.64 16.56 3.45
C ASP A 23 7.37 15.11 3.00
N PRO A 24 8.36 14.40 2.42
CA PRO A 24 8.23 12.96 2.23
C PRO A 24 8.10 12.25 3.58
N ILE A 25 7.02 11.48 3.76
CA ILE A 25 6.79 10.70 4.97
C ILE A 25 6.57 9.24 4.57
N LEU A 26 7.33 8.34 5.18
CA LEU A 26 7.11 6.89 5.06
C LEU A 26 6.14 6.43 6.15
N PHE A 27 5.05 5.78 5.74
CA PHE A 27 4.13 5.06 6.60
C PHE A 27 4.34 3.56 6.39
N TYR A 28 4.64 2.85 7.46
CA TYR A 28 4.65 1.38 7.48
C TYR A 28 3.34 0.92 8.10
N LEU A 29 2.56 0.13 7.37
CA LEU A 29 1.28 -0.37 7.82
C LEU A 29 1.26 -1.88 7.86
N ASP A 30 0.82 -2.42 8.99
CA ASP A 30 0.49 -3.83 9.17
C ASP A 30 -1.03 -3.94 9.32
N SER A 31 -1.72 -3.90 8.18
CA SER A 31 -3.15 -3.56 8.08
C SER A 31 -4.06 -4.77 8.00
N HIS A 32 -3.77 -5.84 8.74
CA HIS A 32 -4.61 -7.03 8.74
C HIS A 32 -4.82 -7.57 10.17
N TRP A 33 -6.10 -7.70 10.58
CA TRP A 33 -6.43 -8.44 11.79
C TRP A 33 -7.82 -9.09 11.73
N ASN A 34 -7.84 -10.39 11.43
CA ASN A 34 -9.01 -11.28 11.49
C ASN A 34 -10.22 -10.81 10.65
N LYS A 35 -11.09 -9.96 11.21
CA LYS A 35 -12.30 -9.47 10.52
C LYS A 35 -12.21 -8.02 10.09
N ASP A 36 -11.23 -7.26 10.58
CA ASP A 36 -11.04 -5.86 10.23
C ASP A 36 -9.84 -5.72 9.31
N LEU A 37 -10.06 -5.11 8.14
CA LEU A 37 -9.03 -4.74 7.18
C LEU A 37 -9.11 -3.21 7.05
N PRO A 38 -8.38 -2.46 7.89
CA PRO A 38 -8.50 -0.99 7.93
C PRO A 38 -7.83 -0.30 6.74
N LEU A 39 -7.07 -1.04 5.92
CA LEU A 39 -6.18 -0.49 4.91
C LEU A 39 -6.84 0.55 4.00
N ALA A 40 -8.05 0.30 3.52
CA ALA A 40 -8.73 1.25 2.63
C ALA A 40 -8.96 2.63 3.30
N ASP A 41 -9.34 2.64 4.58
CA ASP A 41 -9.52 3.86 5.36
C ASP A 41 -8.19 4.52 5.70
N GLU A 42 -7.16 3.73 5.99
CA GLU A 42 -5.82 4.23 6.29
C GLU A 42 -5.20 4.95 5.10
N LEU A 43 -5.32 4.37 3.90
CA LEU A 43 -4.88 4.99 2.65
C LEU A 43 -5.64 6.30 2.39
N GLU A 44 -6.96 6.33 2.61
CA GLU A 44 -7.75 7.56 2.51
C GLU A 44 -7.25 8.65 3.47
N ILE A 45 -7.04 8.30 4.75
CA ILE A 45 -6.57 9.25 5.77
C ILE A 45 -5.18 9.80 5.42
N ILE A 46 -4.26 8.95 4.98
CA ILE A 46 -2.88 9.33 4.67
C ILE A 46 -2.85 10.21 3.42
N PHE A 47 -3.40 9.75 2.29
CA PHE A 47 -3.26 10.44 1.02
C PHE A 47 -4.13 11.69 0.89
N SER A 48 -5.22 11.82 1.65
CA SER A 48 -5.98 13.07 1.74
C SER A 48 -5.22 14.20 2.43
N LYS A 49 -4.18 13.90 3.22
CA LYS A 49 -3.44 14.88 4.03
C LYS A 49 -1.97 15.02 3.65
N CYS A 50 -1.35 13.99 3.07
CA CYS A 50 0.06 13.98 2.72
C CYS A 50 0.25 13.52 1.27
N CYS A 51 0.34 14.48 0.34
CA CYS A 51 0.50 14.17 -1.08
C CYS A 51 1.85 13.53 -1.42
N ARG A 52 2.84 13.62 -0.52
CA ARG A 52 4.17 13.01 -0.65
C ARG A 52 4.36 11.79 0.26
N ALA A 53 3.27 11.21 0.74
CA ALA A 53 3.32 9.96 1.48
C ALA A 53 3.89 8.83 0.61
N ILE A 54 4.69 7.98 1.25
CA ILE A 54 5.07 6.66 0.77
C ILE A 54 4.45 5.69 1.77
N VAL A 55 3.56 4.82 1.32
CA VAL A 55 2.89 3.84 2.19
C VAL A 55 3.40 2.46 1.81
N LEU A 56 4.12 1.81 2.72
CA LEU A 56 4.49 0.41 2.64
C LEU A 56 3.47 -0.38 3.45
N VAL A 57 2.76 -1.29 2.79
CA VAL A 57 1.80 -2.19 3.43
C VAL A 57 2.43 -3.57 3.49
N ASP A 58 2.62 -4.06 4.71
CA ASP A 58 3.06 -5.42 4.99
C ASP A 58 1.96 -6.43 4.69
N ASP A 59 2.33 -7.70 4.57
CA ASP A 59 1.42 -8.81 4.34
C ASP A 59 0.50 -8.67 3.11
N PHE A 60 1.07 -8.19 2.01
CA PHE A 60 0.33 -7.91 0.78
C PHE A 60 0.63 -8.92 -0.32
N GLN A 61 -0.39 -9.31 -1.08
CA GLN A 61 -0.23 -10.22 -2.21
C GLN A 61 0.65 -9.61 -3.33
N VAL A 62 1.74 -10.31 -3.64
CA VAL A 62 2.57 -10.06 -4.83
C VAL A 62 2.16 -11.04 -5.92
N HIS A 63 1.12 -10.70 -6.68
CA HIS A 63 0.40 -11.65 -7.56
C HIS A 63 1.26 -12.31 -8.65
N ASP A 64 2.34 -11.68 -9.08
CA ASP A 64 3.27 -12.15 -10.12
C ASP A 64 4.57 -12.75 -9.57
N ASP A 65 4.72 -12.83 -8.24
CA ASP A 65 5.82 -13.54 -7.58
C ASP A 65 5.29 -14.40 -6.41
N PRO A 66 4.95 -15.68 -6.67
CA PRO A 66 4.36 -16.57 -5.68
C PRO A 66 5.35 -16.99 -4.59
N GLY A 67 6.63 -16.62 -4.67
CA GLY A 67 7.58 -16.87 -3.59
C GLY A 67 7.34 -15.99 -2.35
N TYR A 68 6.53 -14.94 -2.48
CA TYR A 68 6.01 -14.17 -1.35
C TYR A 68 4.67 -14.74 -0.86
N SER A 69 4.61 -15.05 0.43
CA SER A 69 3.36 -15.40 1.12
C SER A 69 2.67 -14.15 1.67
N TYR A 70 1.36 -14.27 1.88
CA TYR A 70 0.50 -13.28 2.52
C TYR A 70 -0.63 -13.99 3.28
N ASP A 71 -1.35 -13.32 4.18
CA ASP A 71 -2.51 -13.93 4.83
C ASP A 71 -3.79 -13.83 3.99
N ASP A 72 -4.57 -14.91 4.02
CA ASP A 72 -5.90 -15.00 3.43
C ASP A 72 -6.89 -15.51 4.47
N TYR A 73 -7.77 -14.61 4.94
CA TYR A 73 -8.81 -14.91 5.93
C TYR A 73 -10.14 -15.33 5.28
N GLY A 74 -10.12 -15.71 4.01
CA GLY A 74 -11.27 -16.12 3.22
C GLY A 74 -11.74 -15.04 2.22
N PRO A 75 -12.88 -15.26 1.55
CA PRO A 75 -13.32 -14.43 0.42
C PRO A 75 -13.36 -12.93 0.74
N GLY A 76 -12.59 -12.16 -0.03
CA GLY A 76 -12.47 -10.70 0.10
C GLY A 76 -11.66 -10.24 1.33
N LYS A 77 -10.97 -11.14 2.03
CA LYS A 77 -10.23 -10.85 3.26
C LYS A 77 -8.74 -11.15 3.13
N ALA A 78 -8.18 -10.78 1.98
CA ALA A 78 -6.75 -10.76 1.73
C ALA A 78 -6.39 -9.36 1.20
N LEU A 79 -5.21 -8.88 1.57
CA LEU A 79 -4.68 -7.62 1.06
C LEU A 79 -4.14 -7.87 -0.35
N THR A 80 -4.93 -7.51 -1.35
CA THR A 80 -4.68 -7.77 -2.77
C THR A 80 -4.72 -6.49 -3.58
N PHE A 81 -4.19 -6.53 -4.80
CA PHE A 81 -4.24 -5.39 -5.70
C PHE A 81 -5.67 -4.87 -5.90
N ASP A 82 -6.62 -5.77 -6.11
CA ASP A 82 -8.04 -5.43 -6.28
C ASP A 82 -8.61 -4.71 -5.04
N TYR A 83 -8.19 -5.10 -3.84
CA TYR A 83 -8.61 -4.48 -2.59
C TYR A 83 -8.26 -2.98 -2.53
N VAL A 84 -7.09 -2.57 -3.04
CA VAL A 84 -6.62 -1.17 -2.99
C VAL A 84 -6.83 -0.39 -4.30
N THR A 85 -7.32 -1.04 -5.35
CA THR A 85 -7.38 -0.46 -6.71
C THR A 85 -8.19 0.83 -6.77
N GLU A 86 -9.30 0.94 -6.02
CA GLU A 86 -10.09 2.17 -5.98
C GLU A 86 -9.29 3.35 -5.43
N LYS A 87 -8.52 3.13 -4.34
CA LYS A 87 -7.68 4.17 -3.73
C LYS A 87 -6.50 4.54 -4.61
N ILE A 88 -5.89 3.56 -5.29
CA ILE A 88 -4.83 3.81 -6.29
C ILE A 88 -5.31 4.79 -7.35
N ARG A 89 -6.53 4.59 -7.88
CA ARG A 89 -7.10 5.50 -8.89
C ARG A 89 -7.47 6.85 -8.31
N ALA A 90 -8.11 6.89 -7.13
CA ALA A 90 -8.58 8.13 -6.53
C ALA A 90 -7.45 9.13 -6.23
N TYR A 91 -6.25 8.63 -5.92
CA TYR A 91 -5.09 9.45 -5.54
C TYR A 91 -3.93 9.42 -6.55
N GLU A 92 -4.16 8.83 -7.73
CA GLU A 92 -3.16 8.70 -8.82
C GLU A 92 -1.85 8.10 -8.30
N LEU A 93 -1.96 6.96 -7.60
CA LEU A 93 -0.82 6.32 -6.95
C LEU A 93 -0.04 5.45 -7.94
N ALA A 94 1.29 5.56 -7.92
CA ALA A 94 2.16 4.53 -8.45
C ALA A 94 2.24 3.36 -7.47
N THR A 95 2.28 2.16 -8.03
CA THR A 95 2.37 0.90 -7.28
C THR A 95 3.73 0.26 -7.50
N PHE A 96 4.35 -0.21 -6.42
CA PHE A 96 5.59 -0.94 -6.45
C PHE A 96 5.51 -2.21 -5.62
N TYR A 97 6.15 -3.26 -6.11
CA TYR A 97 6.37 -4.50 -5.38
C TYR A 97 7.87 -4.68 -5.11
N PRO A 98 8.25 -5.57 -4.17
CA PRO A 98 9.60 -6.09 -4.08
C PRO A 98 10.08 -6.65 -5.43
N HIS A 99 11.38 -6.53 -5.69
CA HIS A 99 11.94 -6.93 -6.98
C HIS A 99 11.80 -8.43 -7.27
N THR A 100 12.20 -9.28 -6.32
CA THR A 100 12.11 -10.74 -6.44
C THR A 100 12.25 -11.43 -5.09
N SER A 101 11.47 -12.49 -4.88
CA SER A 101 11.55 -13.37 -3.71
C SER A 101 12.74 -14.32 -3.75
N GLU A 102 13.43 -14.45 -4.89
CA GLU A 102 14.52 -15.43 -5.07
C GLU A 102 15.73 -15.12 -4.19
N ALA A 103 16.06 -13.84 -4.03
CA ALA A 103 17.19 -13.38 -3.22
C ALA A 103 16.85 -13.29 -1.71
N GLU A 104 15.57 -13.41 -1.35
CA GLU A 104 15.11 -13.31 0.02
C GLU A 104 15.43 -14.58 0.82
N THR A 105 15.96 -14.41 2.02
CA THR A 105 16.30 -15.51 2.94
C THR A 105 15.39 -15.58 4.17
N GLY A 106 14.53 -14.56 4.36
CA GLY A 106 13.58 -14.47 5.47
C GLY A 106 12.27 -15.23 5.22
N ALA A 107 11.21 -14.81 5.93
CA ALA A 107 9.87 -15.42 5.83
C ALA A 107 9.18 -15.21 4.47
N LYS A 108 9.77 -14.41 3.56
CA LYS A 108 9.22 -14.03 2.26
C LYS A 108 7.77 -13.59 2.38
N ARG A 109 7.52 -12.55 3.17
CA ARG A 109 6.21 -11.89 3.23
C ARG A 109 6.13 -10.83 2.16
N GLY A 110 5.03 -10.83 1.42
CA GLY A 110 4.79 -9.86 0.37
C GLY A 110 4.48 -8.49 0.95
N CYS A 111 4.79 -7.45 0.20
CA CYS A 111 4.42 -6.08 0.55
C CYS A 111 4.13 -5.28 -0.72
N ILE A 112 3.44 -4.16 -0.57
CA ILE A 112 3.21 -3.18 -1.65
C ILE A 112 3.64 -1.81 -1.16
N LEU A 113 4.25 -1.02 -2.05
CA LEU A 113 4.50 0.39 -1.82
C LEU A 113 3.60 1.21 -2.74
N LEU A 114 2.88 2.14 -2.12
CA LEU A 114 2.00 3.09 -2.79
C LEU A 114 2.52 4.50 -2.54
N ALA A 115 2.61 5.30 -3.58
CA ALA A 115 2.96 6.70 -3.47
C ALA A 115 2.39 7.49 -4.63
N ASN A 116 2.20 8.81 -4.49
CA ASN A 116 1.73 9.62 -5.61
C ASN A 116 2.66 9.46 -6.83
N ASN A 117 2.08 9.17 -8.00
CA ASN A 117 2.81 8.75 -9.19
C ASN A 117 3.83 9.80 -9.66
N ASP A 118 3.49 11.08 -9.56
CA ASP A 118 4.31 12.14 -10.12
C ASP A 118 5.32 12.68 -9.10
N LEU A 119 4.92 12.76 -7.84
CA LEU A 119 5.75 13.37 -6.78
C LEU A 119 6.80 12.41 -6.21
N MET A 120 6.43 11.15 -6.03
CA MET A 120 7.26 10.16 -5.34
C MET A 120 7.56 8.93 -6.18
N GLY A 121 6.75 8.63 -7.21
CA GLY A 121 6.99 7.55 -8.17
C GLY A 121 8.41 7.55 -8.77
N PRO A 122 8.92 8.66 -9.33
CA PRO A 122 10.26 8.68 -9.94
C PRO A 122 11.40 8.44 -8.94
N ILE A 123 11.17 8.72 -7.65
CA ILE A 123 12.15 8.45 -6.59
C ILE A 123 12.17 6.94 -6.31
N LEU A 124 10.99 6.32 -6.19
CA LEU A 124 10.84 4.89 -5.91
C LEU A 124 11.30 4.00 -7.08
N GLU A 125 11.10 4.44 -8.32
CA GLU A 125 11.60 3.75 -9.53
C GLU A 125 13.14 3.58 -9.54
N ARG A 126 13.86 4.43 -8.81
CA ARG A 126 15.32 4.37 -8.69
C ARG A 126 15.80 3.43 -7.59
N VAL A 127 14.89 2.87 -6.80
CA VAL A 127 15.22 1.91 -5.74
C VAL A 127 15.36 0.52 -6.37
N PRO A 128 16.56 -0.09 -6.39
CA PRO A 128 16.80 -1.35 -7.10
C PRO A 128 16.05 -2.54 -6.49
N LEU A 129 15.64 -2.43 -5.23
CA LEU A 129 14.85 -3.46 -4.53
C LEU A 129 13.35 -3.39 -4.86
N LEU A 130 12.93 -2.39 -5.64
CA LEU A 130 11.54 -2.22 -6.04
C LEU A 130 11.40 -2.40 -7.55
N ARG A 131 10.21 -2.84 -7.95
CA ARG A 131 9.77 -2.82 -9.35
C ARG A 131 8.41 -2.13 -9.42
N LYS A 132 8.25 -1.25 -10.39
CA LYS A 132 6.98 -0.59 -10.65
C LYS A 132 6.01 -1.59 -11.27
N PHE A 133 4.80 -1.67 -10.73
CA PHE A 133 3.73 -2.46 -11.32
C PHE A 133 2.98 -1.60 -12.34
N ALA A 134 2.94 -2.04 -13.60
CA ALA A 134 2.24 -1.33 -14.66
C ALA A 134 0.75 -1.70 -14.62
N HIS A 135 -0.10 -0.69 -14.42
CA HIS A 135 -1.55 -0.86 -14.56
C HIS A 135 -1.90 -0.93 -16.04
N THR A 136 -2.01 -2.12 -16.63
CA THR A 136 -2.61 -2.23 -17.96
C THR A 136 -4.12 -2.07 -17.87
N HIS A 137 -4.70 -1.32 -18.81
CA HIS A 137 -6.14 -1.10 -18.89
C HIS A 137 -6.97 -2.40 -19.05
N GLU A 138 -6.33 -3.54 -19.35
CA GLU A 138 -7.00 -4.83 -19.58
C GLU A 138 -7.46 -5.52 -18.28
N ASN A 139 -6.83 -5.27 -17.14
CA ASN A 139 -7.31 -5.76 -15.84
C ASN A 139 -8.59 -5.05 -15.37
N LEU A 140 -9.10 -4.07 -16.14
CA LEU A 140 -10.23 -3.21 -15.80
C LEU A 140 -11.56 -3.65 -16.44
N SER A 141 -11.56 -4.71 -17.26
CA SER A 141 -12.73 -5.09 -18.06
C SER A 141 -13.53 -6.27 -17.48
N ILE A 142 -13.02 -6.97 -16.47
CA ILE A 142 -13.69 -8.15 -15.89
C ILE A 142 -14.48 -7.79 -14.63
N GLN A 143 -15.26 -6.69 -14.64
CA GLN A 143 -16.31 -6.44 -13.64
C GLN A 143 -17.52 -5.69 -14.23
N LYS A 144 -17.88 -6.00 -15.48
CA LYS A 144 -19.24 -5.75 -15.99
C LYS A 144 -19.86 -7.08 -16.43
N ALA A 145 -20.37 -7.83 -15.47
CA ALA A 145 -21.38 -8.86 -15.68
C ALA A 145 -22.35 -8.82 -14.49
#